data_AF-A0A964TDQ9-F1
#
_entry.id   AF-A0A964TDQ9-F1
#
_cell.length_a   1.000
_cell.length_b   1.000
_cell.length_c   1.000
_cell.angle_alpha   90.00
_cell.angle_beta   90.00
_cell.angle_gamma   90.00
#
_symmetry.space_group_name_H-M   'P 1'
#
loop_
_entity.id
_entity.type
_entity.pdbx_description
1 polymer ?
#
loop_
_entity_poly.entity_id
_entity_poly.type
_entity_poly.pdbx_seq_one_letter_code
_entity_poly.pdbx_strand_id
1 'polypeptide(L)'
;MKKFLNSLMYLGFFIIALNFTACQSEFEEINGGEDTEAIKANSTTAVLIEKTSSNDGSFDNIVDGASCVAVNFPYTVQVNGIEIIIDSREDLHAIEEIFDELDDDEDILNILFPITITLADFTEIVIENLDQLEDLAEDCLEGGDDDDIECIDFVYPITLFTFDINEQQSGEVVIESDEQLRKFFDELDDDDLIGIEFPLTLKKFDGTELVVNSNAELAMALENAEDECDEDDDDDYNDDDFDEERFDFCLTECPWLVQEVVRDNVDNTEQYLEYIMTFTEDGGVTVKDRTGNVLNGTWSSRFTDHGPLLTLEFDMLVDFNLEWLVYEIGDHTIKLYAENGNKIILKQLCDNDDEVDLSGLREILKECEWIIKKVKNQGEEIERLLGFEFKFMPEGVVTLSDGISTSEGTWEVGYNDQQVLSLLITIEGETSVSFDWPLRDLDNDRLRFEVEEIDYELILLRVCDDSAGDGDVTEIRNIMLGGLWNVALYQEDGMDMTADYTDMDFNFSTMHQVEVSINDDPIAAGLWRILRDSEEGLKFYINFDSMDALGDLTDDWKIVEVTENRIELRDESGDGTVDILVFEKP
;
A
#
# COMPACT_ATOMS: atom_id res chain seq x y z
N MET A 1 -65.92 31.54 19.68
CA MET A 1 -64.94 30.48 20.02
C MET A 1 -65.09 29.23 19.16
N LYS A 2 -66.27 28.57 19.05
CA LYS A 2 -66.42 27.35 18.22
C LYS A 2 -66.06 27.47 16.73
N LYS A 3 -66.33 28.62 16.08
CA LYS A 3 -65.95 28.83 14.66
C LYS A 3 -64.45 29.07 14.45
N PHE A 4 -63.74 29.59 15.47
CA PHE A 4 -62.30 29.83 15.40
C PHE A 4 -61.50 28.53 15.60
N LEU A 5 -61.95 27.65 16.51
CA LEU A 5 -61.32 26.33 16.68
C LEU A 5 -61.45 25.44 15.44
N ASN A 6 -62.61 25.43 14.77
CA ASN A 6 -62.74 24.67 13.52
C ASN A 6 -61.82 25.20 12.42
N SER A 7 -61.65 26.52 12.31
CA SER A 7 -60.76 27.12 11.31
C SER A 7 -59.28 26.82 11.56
N LEU A 8 -58.85 26.77 12.83
CA LEU A 8 -57.49 26.38 13.23
C LEU A 8 -57.24 24.89 12.98
N MET A 9 -58.26 24.04 13.15
CA MET A 9 -58.15 22.61 12.88
C MET A 9 -57.98 22.33 11.37
N TYR A 10 -58.71 23.03 10.50
CA TYR A 10 -58.53 22.90 9.05
C TYR A 10 -57.20 23.47 8.55
N LEU A 11 -56.69 24.54 9.19
CA LEU A 11 -55.36 25.07 8.88
C LEU A 11 -54.25 24.09 9.32
N GLY A 12 -54.41 23.44 10.46
CA GLY A 12 -53.50 22.37 10.91
C GLY A 12 -53.50 21.17 9.96
N PHE A 13 -54.67 20.73 9.49
CA PHE A 13 -54.75 19.66 8.48
C PHE A 13 -54.17 20.06 7.12
N PHE A 14 -54.24 21.33 6.75
CA PHE A 14 -53.64 21.84 5.50
C PHE A 14 -52.12 21.96 5.59
N ILE A 15 -51.58 22.37 6.75
CA ILE A 15 -50.13 22.39 7.02
C ILE A 15 -49.58 20.97 7.09
N ILE A 16 -50.28 20.01 7.71
CA ILE A 16 -49.88 18.60 7.72
C ILE A 16 -49.91 18.02 6.30
N ALA A 17 -50.93 18.36 5.48
CA ALA A 17 -50.99 17.90 4.09
C ALA A 17 -49.87 18.49 3.19
N LEU A 18 -49.38 19.70 3.50
CA LEU A 18 -48.25 20.34 2.80
C LEU A 18 -46.88 19.72 3.16
N ASN A 19 -46.79 18.97 4.28
CA ASN A 19 -45.57 18.23 4.64
C ASN A 19 -45.51 16.83 3.99
N PHE A 20 -46.58 16.38 3.31
CA PHE A 20 -46.62 15.08 2.60
C PHE A 20 -46.48 15.22 1.08
N THR A 21 -46.14 16.40 0.56
CA THR A 21 -45.98 16.66 -0.88
C THR A 21 -44.56 17.08 -1.27
N ALA A 22 -43.57 16.92 -0.39
CA ALA A 22 -42.20 17.38 -0.61
C ALA A 22 -41.23 16.31 -1.12
N CYS A 23 -41.58 15.02 -1.11
CA CYS A 23 -40.82 14.01 -1.86
C CYS A 23 -41.40 13.95 -3.28
N GLN A 24 -40.93 14.84 -4.15
CA GLN A 24 -40.93 14.52 -5.58
C GLN A 24 -39.93 13.37 -5.73
N SER A 25 -40.35 12.25 -6.32
CA SER A 25 -39.45 11.13 -6.55
C SER A 25 -38.42 11.57 -7.59
N GLU A 26 -37.15 11.58 -7.20
CA GLU A 26 -36.02 11.74 -8.11
C GLU A 26 -35.88 10.55 -9.05
N PHE A 27 -36.34 9.39 -8.60
CA PHE A 27 -36.30 8.13 -9.33
C PHE A 27 -37.54 7.96 -10.22
N GLU A 28 -37.31 7.59 -11.47
CA GLU A 28 -38.35 7.30 -12.46
C GLU A 28 -38.50 5.78 -12.62
N GLU A 29 -39.74 5.28 -12.54
CA GLU A 29 -40.05 3.89 -12.84
C GLU A 29 -40.02 3.67 -14.36
N ILE A 30 -39.15 2.79 -14.83
CA ILE A 30 -38.97 2.45 -16.25
C ILE A 30 -39.64 1.12 -16.60
N ASN A 31 -40.05 0.98 -17.87
CA ASN A 31 -40.71 -0.24 -18.34
C ASN A 31 -39.67 -1.33 -18.69
N GLY A 32 -39.16 -2.04 -17.68
CA GLY A 32 -38.06 -3.02 -17.86
C GLY A 32 -38.13 -4.33 -17.05
N GLY A 33 -38.77 -4.36 -15.89
CA GLY A 33 -38.76 -5.51 -14.97
C GLY A 33 -39.29 -5.11 -13.60
N GLU A 34 -39.32 -6.02 -12.61
CA GLU A 34 -39.93 -5.75 -11.30
C GLU A 34 -39.14 -4.78 -10.40
N ASP A 35 -37.89 -4.41 -10.71
CA ASP A 35 -37.04 -3.61 -9.82
C ASP A 35 -36.04 -2.68 -10.56
N THR A 36 -36.43 -2.06 -11.68
CA THR A 36 -35.54 -1.11 -12.38
C THR A 36 -36.04 0.32 -12.18
N GLU A 37 -35.39 1.06 -11.29
CA GLU A 37 -35.54 2.52 -11.13
C GLU A 37 -34.40 3.22 -11.89
N ALA A 38 -34.72 4.31 -12.59
CA ALA A 38 -33.73 5.14 -13.30
C ALA A 38 -33.59 6.51 -12.65
N ILE A 39 -32.41 7.10 -12.78
CA ILE A 39 -32.11 8.50 -12.46
C ILE A 39 -32.07 9.32 -13.75
N LYS A 40 -32.29 10.63 -13.64
CA LYS A 40 -32.03 11.58 -14.74
C LYS A 40 -30.58 12.01 -14.70
N ALA A 41 -30.00 12.31 -15.86
CA ALA A 41 -28.63 12.84 -15.94
C ALA A 41 -28.44 14.13 -15.11
N ASN A 42 -29.47 14.95 -14.94
CA ASN A 42 -29.42 16.16 -14.09
C ASN A 42 -29.94 15.97 -12.66
N SER A 43 -30.10 14.72 -12.19
CA SER A 43 -30.61 14.45 -10.85
C SER A 43 -29.53 14.69 -9.78
N THR A 44 -29.94 14.87 -8.53
CA THR A 44 -28.99 15.04 -7.41
C THR A 44 -28.07 13.84 -7.25
N THR A 45 -28.57 12.62 -7.44
CA THR A 45 -27.80 11.38 -7.46
C THR A 45 -26.79 11.34 -8.59
N ALA A 46 -27.14 11.81 -9.79
CA ALA A 46 -26.19 11.90 -10.91
C ALA A 46 -25.06 12.88 -10.61
N VAL A 47 -25.38 14.03 -10.01
CA VAL A 47 -24.37 14.99 -9.54
C VAL A 47 -23.46 14.33 -8.50
N LEU A 48 -24.00 13.66 -7.48
CA LEU A 48 -23.17 12.95 -6.49
C LEU A 48 -22.24 11.92 -7.14
N ILE A 49 -22.71 11.15 -8.12
CA ILE A 49 -21.88 10.20 -8.87
C ILE A 49 -20.76 10.92 -9.64
N GLU A 50 -21.07 12.05 -10.28
CA GLU A 50 -20.06 12.87 -10.98
C GLU A 50 -19.02 13.43 -10.01
N LYS A 51 -19.43 13.92 -8.85
CA LYS A 51 -18.53 14.44 -7.80
C LYS A 51 -17.58 13.36 -7.29
N THR A 52 -18.12 12.19 -6.92
CA THR A 52 -17.36 11.03 -6.44
C THR A 52 -16.40 10.43 -7.50
N SER A 53 -16.62 10.71 -8.78
CA SER A 53 -15.75 10.21 -9.86
C SER A 53 -14.96 11.32 -10.54
N SER A 54 -14.82 12.48 -9.89
CA SER A 54 -13.97 13.56 -10.38
C SER A 54 -12.49 13.26 -10.09
N ASN A 55 -11.61 13.88 -10.86
CA ASN A 55 -10.19 13.86 -10.56
C ASN A 55 -9.92 15.03 -9.62
N ASP A 56 -9.82 14.74 -8.33
CA ASP A 56 -9.34 15.58 -7.22
C ASP A 56 -8.11 16.42 -7.68
N GLY A 57 -6.89 15.92 -7.53
CA GLY A 57 -5.68 16.66 -7.94
C GLY A 57 -4.92 17.31 -6.78
N SER A 58 -5.47 17.32 -5.56
CA SER A 58 -4.86 17.85 -4.34
C SER A 58 -3.47 17.30 -4.02
N PHE A 59 -3.18 16.06 -4.44
CA PHE A 59 -1.92 15.38 -4.13
C PHE A 59 -0.64 16.11 -4.57
N ASP A 60 -0.71 17.08 -5.49
CA ASP A 60 0.42 17.91 -5.89
C ASP A 60 0.26 19.42 -5.67
N ASN A 61 -0.63 19.82 -4.74
CA ASN A 61 -0.80 21.20 -4.26
C ASN A 61 0.53 21.88 -3.92
N ILE A 62 1.50 21.16 -3.36
CA ILE A 62 2.84 21.69 -3.06
C ILE A 62 3.56 22.26 -4.29
N VAL A 63 3.18 21.83 -5.50
CA VAL A 63 3.80 22.25 -6.76
C VAL A 63 3.00 23.35 -7.44
N ASP A 64 1.69 23.19 -7.59
CA ASP A 64 0.87 24.08 -8.42
C ASP A 64 -0.13 24.95 -7.64
N GLY A 65 -0.34 24.65 -6.35
CA GLY A 65 -1.21 25.36 -5.43
C GLY A 65 -2.67 25.33 -5.85
N ALA A 66 -3.16 24.19 -6.33
CA ALA A 66 -4.52 24.07 -6.84
C ALA A 66 -5.09 22.65 -6.63
N SER A 67 -6.05 22.50 -5.71
CA SER A 67 -6.67 21.21 -5.41
C SER A 67 -7.33 20.56 -6.62
N CYS A 68 -7.95 21.36 -7.50
CA CYS A 68 -8.85 20.86 -8.54
C CYS A 68 -8.17 20.42 -9.86
N VAL A 69 -6.83 20.35 -9.88
CA VAL A 69 -6.03 19.96 -11.05
C VAL A 69 -4.81 19.15 -10.63
N ALA A 70 -4.36 18.24 -11.49
CA ALA A 70 -3.18 17.41 -11.23
C ALA A 70 -2.09 17.64 -12.28
N VAL A 71 -0.82 17.81 -11.90
CA VAL A 71 0.29 17.91 -12.86
C VAL A 71 0.73 16.51 -13.34
N ASN A 72 0.69 16.28 -14.65
CA ASN A 72 1.04 15.00 -15.23
C ASN A 72 2.55 14.79 -15.23
N PHE A 73 2.99 13.66 -14.64
CA PHE A 73 4.37 13.24 -14.69
C PHE A 73 4.84 12.88 -16.12
N PRO A 74 6.14 13.07 -16.44
CA PRO A 74 7.15 13.72 -15.62
C PRO A 74 7.22 15.24 -15.88
N TYR A 75 7.57 16.01 -14.85
CA TYR A 75 7.89 17.43 -14.95
C TYR A 75 9.16 17.78 -14.17
N THR A 76 9.56 19.05 -14.18
CA THR A 76 10.78 19.49 -13.50
C THR A 76 10.49 20.78 -12.75
N VAL A 77 10.91 20.82 -11.49
CA VAL A 77 10.81 22.00 -10.63
C VAL A 77 12.19 22.48 -10.22
N GLN A 78 12.27 23.75 -9.86
CA GLN A 78 13.43 24.34 -9.23
C GLN A 78 13.06 24.84 -7.84
N VAL A 79 13.48 24.10 -6.82
CA VAL A 79 13.24 24.40 -5.41
C VAL A 79 14.50 25.00 -4.80
N ASN A 80 14.43 26.24 -4.32
CA ASN A 80 15.56 26.99 -3.75
C ASN A 80 16.83 27.01 -4.64
N GLY A 81 16.64 26.88 -5.96
CA GLY A 81 17.70 26.85 -6.97
C GLY A 81 18.28 25.46 -7.31
N ILE A 82 17.75 24.40 -6.70
CA ILE A 82 18.05 22.99 -7.00
C ILE A 82 17.03 22.48 -8.03
N GLU A 83 17.51 21.86 -9.11
CA GLU A 83 16.64 21.29 -10.15
C GLU A 83 16.30 19.84 -9.78
N ILE A 84 15.00 19.53 -9.71
CA ILE A 84 14.44 18.23 -9.33
C ILE A 84 13.50 17.78 -10.45
N ILE A 85 13.65 16.52 -10.87
CA ILE A 85 12.73 15.89 -11.80
C ILE A 85 11.71 15.14 -10.95
N ILE A 86 10.43 15.40 -11.20
CA ILE A 86 9.32 14.71 -10.56
C ILE A 86 8.77 13.74 -11.60
N ASP A 87 9.05 12.45 -11.43
CA ASP A 87 8.59 11.38 -12.30
C ASP A 87 7.57 10.43 -11.66
N SER A 88 7.39 10.54 -10.34
CA SER A 88 6.32 9.89 -9.58
C SER A 88 5.83 10.74 -8.40
N ARG A 89 4.78 10.29 -7.70
CA ARG A 89 4.27 10.96 -6.49
C ARG A 89 5.31 10.98 -5.37
N GLU A 90 6.11 9.93 -5.25
CA GLU A 90 7.15 9.81 -4.23
C GLU A 90 8.24 10.89 -4.36
N ASP A 91 8.46 11.44 -5.55
CA ASP A 91 9.41 12.52 -5.77
C ASP A 91 8.95 13.87 -5.17
N LEU A 92 7.65 14.02 -4.86
CA LEU A 92 7.11 15.23 -4.21
C LEU A 92 7.69 15.41 -2.80
N HIS A 93 8.01 14.31 -2.10
CA HIS A 93 8.68 14.35 -0.79
C HIS A 93 10.04 15.06 -0.84
N ALA A 94 10.72 15.05 -1.99
CA ALA A 94 11.98 15.79 -2.13
C ALA A 94 11.78 17.32 -2.12
N ILE A 95 10.57 17.80 -2.40
CA ILE A 95 10.20 19.22 -2.31
C ILE A 95 9.92 19.56 -0.84
N GLU A 96 9.09 18.75 -0.17
CA GLU A 96 8.79 18.85 1.26
C GLU A 96 10.07 18.87 2.11
N GLU A 97 10.99 17.91 1.88
CA GLU A 97 12.26 17.84 2.61
C GLU A 97 13.11 19.11 2.50
N ILE A 98 12.99 19.86 1.41
CA ILE A 98 13.74 21.11 1.21
C ILE A 98 13.04 22.28 1.90
N PHE A 99 11.71 22.34 1.86
CA PHE A 99 10.93 23.37 2.56
C PHE A 99 11.10 23.22 4.09
N ASP A 100 11.21 21.97 4.58
CA ASP A 100 11.37 21.66 6.00
C ASP A 100 12.80 21.83 6.55
N GLU A 101 13.79 22.14 5.70
CA GLU A 101 15.20 22.20 6.14
C GLU A 101 15.44 23.37 7.13
N LEU A 102 14.67 24.46 7.03
CA LEU A 102 14.86 25.68 7.84
C LEU A 102 13.53 26.39 8.17
N ASP A 103 13.12 26.38 9.44
CA ASP A 103 11.86 27.00 9.95
C ASP A 103 11.66 28.53 9.71
N ASP A 104 12.56 29.23 9.01
CA ASP A 104 12.63 30.70 8.94
C ASP A 104 13.14 31.23 7.57
N ASP A 105 13.27 30.38 6.53
CA ASP A 105 13.61 30.84 5.17
C ASP A 105 12.38 31.10 4.29
N GLU A 106 12.64 31.72 3.13
CA GLU A 106 11.62 31.94 2.11
C GLU A 106 11.84 30.86 1.06
N ASP A 107 11.01 29.83 1.08
CA ASP A 107 11.03 28.79 0.06
C ASP A 107 10.51 29.32 -1.26
N ILE A 108 11.23 28.96 -2.32
CA ILE A 108 10.88 29.37 -3.68
C ILE A 108 10.88 28.13 -4.56
N LEU A 109 9.69 27.71 -4.98
CA LEU A 109 9.48 26.73 -6.03
C LEU A 109 9.24 27.44 -7.38
N ASN A 110 9.89 26.94 -8.43
CA ASN A 110 9.64 27.39 -9.81
C ASN A 110 9.46 26.19 -10.73
N ILE A 111 8.31 26.09 -11.38
CA ILE A 111 8.04 25.05 -12.37
C ILE A 111 8.73 25.38 -13.71
N LEU A 112 9.35 24.37 -14.34
CA LEU A 112 9.92 24.48 -15.68
C LEU A 112 8.88 24.11 -16.75
N PHE A 113 8.23 25.14 -17.29
CA PHE A 113 7.25 25.00 -18.37
C PHE A 113 7.86 24.59 -19.73
N PRO A 114 7.07 23.93 -20.61
CA PRO A 114 5.65 23.61 -20.44
C PRO A 114 5.41 22.35 -19.60
N ILE A 115 4.28 22.33 -18.89
CA ILE A 115 3.75 21.15 -18.18
C ILE A 115 2.40 20.75 -18.78
N THR A 116 1.98 19.52 -18.54
CA THR A 116 0.61 19.05 -18.84
C THR A 116 -0.09 18.86 -17.51
N ILE A 117 -1.33 19.28 -17.41
CA ILE A 117 -2.18 19.03 -16.24
C ILE A 117 -3.45 18.31 -16.66
N THR A 118 -4.07 17.61 -15.72
CA THR A 118 -5.37 16.97 -15.84
C THR A 118 -6.38 17.73 -14.98
N LEU A 119 -7.53 18.10 -15.54
CA LEU A 119 -8.62 18.76 -14.81
C LEU A 119 -9.56 17.71 -14.16
N ALA A 120 -10.45 18.14 -13.28
CA ALA A 120 -11.50 17.31 -12.66
C ALA A 120 -12.35 16.46 -13.62
N ASP A 121 -12.50 16.88 -14.89
CA ASP A 121 -13.21 16.13 -15.94
C ASP A 121 -12.32 15.16 -16.75
N PHE A 122 -11.09 14.91 -16.28
CA PHE A 122 -10.04 14.14 -16.95
C PHE A 122 -9.59 14.73 -18.30
N THR A 123 -9.87 16.01 -18.58
CA THR A 123 -9.31 16.67 -19.75
C THR A 123 -7.87 17.11 -19.50
N GLU A 124 -6.98 16.77 -20.43
CA GLU A 124 -5.58 17.19 -20.35
C GLU A 124 -5.36 18.51 -21.09
N ILE A 125 -4.71 19.46 -20.44
CA ILE A 125 -4.30 20.73 -21.04
C ILE A 125 -2.82 21.00 -20.85
N VAL A 126 -2.19 21.65 -21.85
CA VAL A 126 -0.78 22.05 -21.77
C VAL A 126 -0.69 23.49 -21.27
N ILE A 127 0.03 23.68 -20.17
CA ILE A 127 0.32 24.97 -19.57
C ILE A 127 1.70 25.42 -20.02
N GLU A 128 1.79 26.59 -20.64
CA GLU A 128 3.00 27.10 -21.29
C GLU A 128 3.82 28.02 -20.37
N ASN A 129 3.24 28.52 -19.28
CA ASN A 129 3.86 29.47 -18.34
C ASN A 129 3.05 29.61 -17.05
N LEU A 130 3.69 30.15 -16.01
CA LEU A 130 3.12 30.35 -14.67
C LEU A 130 1.82 31.17 -14.69
N ASP A 131 1.74 32.27 -15.46
CA ASP A 131 0.52 33.09 -15.52
C ASP A 131 -0.72 32.26 -15.94
N GLN A 132 -0.55 31.21 -16.77
CA GLN A 132 -1.65 30.33 -17.17
C GLN A 132 -2.05 29.32 -16.09
N LEU A 133 -1.11 28.93 -15.24
CA LEU A 133 -1.37 28.05 -14.10
C LEU A 133 -2.07 28.84 -13.00
N GLU A 134 -1.57 30.04 -12.66
CA GLU A 134 -2.18 30.94 -11.68
C GLU A 134 -3.62 31.34 -12.09
N ASP A 135 -3.86 31.64 -13.37
CA ASP A 135 -5.21 31.94 -13.87
C ASP A 135 -6.19 30.75 -13.69
N LEU A 136 -5.68 29.51 -13.62
CA LEU A 136 -6.48 28.30 -13.43
C LEU A 136 -6.64 27.95 -11.95
N ALA A 137 -5.58 28.07 -11.17
CA ALA A 137 -5.60 27.92 -9.72
C ALA A 137 -6.56 28.92 -9.06
N GLU A 138 -6.63 30.18 -9.54
CA GLU A 138 -7.62 31.17 -9.07
C GLU A 138 -9.09 30.73 -9.27
N ASP A 139 -9.35 29.82 -10.21
CA ASP A 139 -10.69 29.27 -10.46
C ASP A 139 -11.00 28.04 -9.56
N CYS A 140 -9.99 27.44 -8.89
CA CYS A 140 -10.20 26.43 -7.84
C CYS A 140 -10.69 27.12 -6.54
N LEU A 141 -11.60 26.49 -5.81
CA LEU A 141 -12.15 27.02 -4.55
C LEU A 141 -11.33 26.51 -3.36
N GLU A 142 -10.20 27.15 -3.07
CA GLU A 142 -9.37 26.81 -1.91
C GLU A 142 -10.13 26.97 -0.57
N GLY A 143 -10.17 25.91 0.24
CA GLY A 143 -10.61 25.93 1.64
C GLY A 143 -11.93 25.24 1.98
N GLY A 144 -12.29 24.14 1.31
CA GLY A 144 -13.31 23.19 1.78
C GLY A 144 -14.70 23.42 1.21
N ASP A 145 -14.81 23.50 -0.11
CA ASP A 145 -16.07 23.61 -0.87
C ASP A 145 -15.77 23.37 -2.36
N ASP A 146 -14.71 22.60 -2.68
CA ASP A 146 -14.56 22.07 -4.01
C ASP A 146 -15.69 21.03 -4.25
N ASP A 147 -15.94 20.72 -5.52
CA ASP A 147 -17.15 19.99 -5.86
C ASP A 147 -16.98 18.46 -5.74
N ASP A 148 -15.81 17.93 -5.35
CA ASP A 148 -15.52 16.50 -5.26
C ASP A 148 -16.28 15.79 -4.13
N ILE A 149 -16.17 14.46 -4.10
CA ILE A 149 -16.46 13.66 -2.90
C ILE A 149 -15.37 12.59 -2.86
N GLU A 150 -14.38 12.75 -2.00
CA GLU A 150 -13.18 11.90 -1.99
C GLU A 150 -13.26 10.77 -0.98
N CYS A 151 -14.08 10.95 0.05
CA CYS A 151 -14.15 10.04 1.18
C CYS A 151 -14.77 8.67 0.85
N ILE A 152 -15.18 8.45 -0.40
CA ILE A 152 -15.75 7.21 -0.90
C ILE A 152 -15.47 7.06 -2.39
N ASP A 153 -15.24 5.83 -2.85
CA ASP A 153 -14.89 5.52 -4.24
C ASP A 153 -15.71 4.32 -4.77
N PHE A 154 -15.92 4.24 -6.08
CA PHE A 154 -16.58 3.14 -6.76
C PHE A 154 -15.64 1.95 -6.95
N VAL A 155 -16.10 0.75 -6.58
CA VAL A 155 -15.39 -0.48 -6.94
C VAL A 155 -15.83 -0.93 -8.33
N TYR A 156 -14.96 -0.72 -9.32
CA TYR A 156 -15.17 -1.13 -10.70
C TYR A 156 -14.99 -2.64 -10.93
N PRO A 157 -15.62 -3.22 -11.98
CA PRO A 157 -16.45 -2.57 -12.98
C PRO A 157 -17.91 -2.39 -12.56
N ILE A 158 -18.57 -1.35 -13.08
CA ILE A 158 -20.01 -1.08 -12.89
C ILE A 158 -20.76 -1.10 -14.22
N THR A 159 -22.02 -1.53 -14.21
CA THR A 159 -22.86 -1.60 -15.42
C THR A 159 -23.95 -0.53 -15.39
N LEU A 160 -24.03 0.27 -16.46
CA LEU A 160 -25.05 1.31 -16.67
C LEU A 160 -25.95 0.95 -17.86
N PHE A 161 -27.22 1.33 -17.77
CA PHE A 161 -28.25 1.13 -18.78
C PHE A 161 -28.82 2.47 -19.24
N THR A 162 -28.91 2.68 -20.55
CA THR A 162 -29.54 3.89 -21.13
C THR A 162 -30.97 3.59 -21.57
N PHE A 163 -31.83 4.61 -21.65
CA PHE A 163 -33.22 4.46 -22.07
C PHE A 163 -33.58 5.34 -23.28
N ASP A 164 -34.62 4.96 -24.02
CA ASP A 164 -35.18 5.78 -25.11
C ASP A 164 -36.31 6.69 -24.62
N ILE A 165 -36.84 7.54 -25.51
CA ILE A 165 -37.96 8.46 -25.21
C ILE A 165 -39.27 7.76 -24.79
N ASN A 166 -39.35 6.44 -24.88
CA ASN A 166 -40.49 5.64 -24.42
C ASN A 166 -40.15 4.85 -23.14
N GLU A 167 -39.06 5.20 -22.44
CA GLU A 167 -38.57 4.56 -21.21
C GLU A 167 -38.25 3.07 -21.42
N GLN A 168 -37.83 2.69 -22.63
CA GLN A 168 -37.34 1.35 -22.94
C GLN A 168 -35.82 1.35 -22.96
N GLN A 169 -35.21 0.34 -22.34
CA GLN A 169 -33.76 0.18 -22.34
C GLN A 169 -33.24 0.17 -23.79
N SER A 170 -32.36 1.12 -24.09
CA SER A 170 -31.78 1.37 -25.40
C SER A 170 -30.35 0.82 -25.53
N GLY A 171 -29.64 0.67 -24.41
CA GLY A 171 -28.25 0.24 -24.35
C GLY A 171 -27.82 -0.31 -22.98
N GLU A 172 -26.59 -0.79 -22.93
CA GLU A 172 -25.87 -1.29 -21.77
C GLU A 172 -24.39 -0.93 -21.97
N VAL A 173 -23.77 -0.36 -20.95
CA VAL A 173 -22.37 0.11 -20.96
C VAL A 173 -21.72 -0.40 -19.67
N VAL A 174 -20.52 -0.99 -19.79
CA VAL A 174 -19.69 -1.38 -18.66
C VAL A 174 -18.61 -0.32 -18.51
N ILE A 175 -18.48 0.21 -17.30
CA ILE A 175 -17.53 1.24 -16.90
C ILE A 175 -16.45 0.58 -16.05
N GLU A 176 -15.18 0.86 -16.36
CA GLU A 176 -14.02 0.23 -15.70
C GLU A 176 -13.17 1.22 -14.86
N SER A 177 -13.49 2.51 -14.88
CA SER A 177 -12.76 3.57 -14.15
C SER A 177 -13.57 4.86 -14.03
N ASP A 178 -13.17 5.76 -13.12
CA ASP A 178 -13.80 7.09 -12.94
C ASP A 178 -13.74 7.94 -14.21
N GLU A 179 -12.60 7.93 -14.92
CA GLU A 179 -12.48 8.59 -16.23
C GLU A 179 -13.58 8.15 -17.22
N GLN A 180 -13.92 6.85 -17.23
CA GLN A 180 -14.97 6.34 -18.10
C GLN A 180 -16.36 6.73 -17.61
N LEU A 181 -16.56 6.76 -16.29
CA LEU A 181 -17.81 7.18 -15.66
C LEU A 181 -18.09 8.65 -15.95
N ARG A 182 -17.10 9.51 -15.71
CA ARG A 182 -17.18 10.95 -15.94
C ARG A 182 -17.50 11.29 -17.39
N LYS A 183 -16.79 10.66 -18.34
CA LYS A 183 -17.05 10.81 -19.78
C LYS A 183 -18.43 10.30 -20.19
N PHE A 184 -18.91 9.23 -19.56
CA PHE A 184 -20.24 8.72 -19.84
C PHE A 184 -21.32 9.73 -19.46
N PHE A 185 -21.21 10.37 -18.29
CA PHE A 185 -22.17 11.39 -17.85
C PHE A 185 -22.08 12.69 -18.66
N ASP A 186 -20.88 13.14 -19.07
CA ASP A 186 -20.70 14.34 -19.92
C ASP A 186 -21.34 14.20 -21.31
N GLU A 187 -21.49 12.97 -21.83
CA GLU A 187 -22.13 12.72 -23.13
C GLU A 187 -23.68 12.74 -23.09
N LEU A 188 -24.30 12.82 -21.90
CA LEU A 188 -25.77 12.75 -21.74
C LEU A 188 -26.45 14.13 -21.85
N ASP A 189 -27.68 14.14 -22.39
CA ASP A 189 -28.55 15.31 -22.31
C ASP A 189 -29.25 15.35 -20.92
N ASP A 190 -29.55 16.55 -20.39
CA ASP A 190 -30.20 16.76 -19.07
C ASP A 190 -31.43 15.87 -18.77
N ASP A 191 -32.19 15.50 -19.82
CA ASP A 191 -33.44 14.74 -19.72
C ASP A 191 -33.25 13.22 -19.93
N ASP A 192 -32.02 12.76 -20.20
CA ASP A 192 -31.71 11.35 -20.40
C ASP A 192 -31.85 10.56 -19.09
N LEU A 193 -32.29 9.31 -19.23
CA LEU A 193 -32.48 8.39 -18.12
C LEU A 193 -31.38 7.34 -18.10
N ILE A 194 -30.84 7.11 -16.91
CA ILE A 194 -29.77 6.15 -16.63
C ILE A 194 -30.22 5.19 -15.55
N GLY A 195 -30.02 3.90 -15.79
CA GLY A 195 -30.27 2.83 -14.84
C GLY A 195 -28.93 2.22 -14.44
N ILE A 196 -28.83 1.82 -13.18
CA ILE A 196 -27.60 1.26 -12.61
C ILE A 196 -27.85 -0.19 -12.25
N GLU A 197 -26.92 -1.08 -12.58
CA GLU A 197 -26.99 -2.48 -12.14
C GLU A 197 -26.61 -2.58 -10.66
N PHE A 198 -27.55 -3.01 -9.83
CA PHE A 198 -27.30 -3.29 -8.41
C PHE A 198 -27.14 -4.80 -8.16
N PRO A 199 -26.37 -5.20 -7.13
CA PRO A 199 -25.70 -4.35 -6.14
C PRO A 199 -24.40 -3.71 -6.65
N LEU A 200 -24.05 -2.55 -6.10
CA LEU A 200 -22.72 -1.91 -6.26
C LEU A 200 -21.92 -2.04 -4.95
N THR A 201 -20.61 -2.08 -5.07
CA THR A 201 -19.68 -1.95 -3.94
C THR A 201 -18.99 -0.60 -4.02
N LEU A 202 -18.95 0.10 -2.90
CA LEU A 202 -18.23 1.34 -2.68
C LEU A 202 -17.12 1.07 -1.66
N LYS A 203 -16.01 1.80 -1.74
CA LYS A 203 -14.90 1.72 -0.79
C LYS A 203 -14.76 3.08 -0.10
N LYS A 204 -14.85 3.12 1.22
CA LYS A 204 -14.67 4.36 2.00
C LYS A 204 -13.19 4.71 2.16
N PHE A 205 -12.90 5.95 2.57
CA PHE A 205 -11.55 6.43 2.87
C PHE A 205 -10.78 5.51 3.84
N ASP A 206 -11.48 4.97 4.85
CA ASP A 206 -10.93 4.03 5.85
C ASP A 206 -10.66 2.61 5.31
N GLY A 207 -10.81 2.41 4.00
CA GLY A 207 -10.63 1.13 3.31
C GLY A 207 -11.79 0.15 3.45
N THR A 208 -12.85 0.49 4.19
CA THR A 208 -14.01 -0.41 4.36
C THR A 208 -14.90 -0.45 3.13
N GLU A 209 -15.43 -1.65 2.81
CA GLU A 209 -16.35 -1.83 1.69
C GLU A 209 -17.83 -1.72 2.12
N LEU A 210 -18.59 -0.93 1.38
CA LEU A 210 -20.04 -0.73 1.54
C LEU A 210 -20.79 -1.23 0.31
N VAL A 211 -21.72 -2.17 0.49
CA VAL A 211 -22.57 -2.67 -0.61
C VAL A 211 -23.94 -1.98 -0.60
N VAL A 212 -24.28 -1.31 -1.71
CA VAL A 212 -25.56 -0.63 -1.92
C VAL A 212 -26.42 -1.38 -2.94
N ASN A 213 -27.75 -1.41 -2.72
CA ASN A 213 -28.68 -2.23 -3.49
C ASN A 213 -29.74 -1.42 -4.25
N SER A 214 -29.71 -0.09 -4.18
CA SER A 214 -30.67 0.79 -4.86
C SER A 214 -30.09 2.19 -5.04
N ASN A 215 -30.67 2.98 -5.96
CA ASN A 215 -30.29 4.38 -6.17
C ASN A 215 -30.43 5.21 -4.88
N ALA A 216 -31.42 4.91 -4.04
CA ALA A 216 -31.62 5.60 -2.76
C ALA A 216 -30.55 5.25 -1.71
N GLU A 217 -30.07 4.00 -1.70
CA GLU A 217 -28.94 3.61 -0.84
C GLU A 217 -27.62 4.21 -1.35
N LEU A 218 -27.42 4.27 -2.66
CA LEU A 218 -26.27 4.91 -3.28
C LEU A 218 -26.22 6.40 -2.97
N ALA A 219 -27.28 7.16 -3.27
CA ALA A 219 -27.32 8.59 -3.01
C ALA A 219 -27.06 8.91 -1.53
N MET A 220 -27.63 8.13 -0.62
CA MET A 220 -27.39 8.29 0.82
C MET A 220 -25.97 7.92 1.23
N ALA A 221 -25.33 6.95 0.57
CA ALA A 221 -23.95 6.59 0.87
C ALA A 221 -22.99 7.72 0.47
N LEU A 222 -23.17 8.29 -0.72
CA LEU A 222 -22.35 9.39 -1.22
C LEU A 222 -22.58 10.69 -0.42
N GLU A 223 -23.84 11.08 -0.19
CA GLU A 223 -24.20 12.31 0.55
C GLU A 223 -23.77 12.27 2.03
N ASN A 224 -23.57 11.08 2.62
CA ASN A 224 -23.00 10.99 3.97
C ASN A 224 -21.47 10.99 3.96
N ALA A 225 -20.83 10.66 2.83
CA ALA A 225 -19.38 10.59 2.73
C ALA A 225 -18.74 11.97 2.53
N GLU A 226 -19.47 12.93 1.95
CA GLU A 226 -19.04 14.32 1.67
C GLU A 226 -18.35 15.03 2.85
N ASP A 227 -18.66 14.68 4.11
CA ASP A 227 -18.03 15.29 5.31
C ASP A 227 -17.32 14.25 6.21
N GLU A 228 -16.99 13.06 5.70
CA GLU A 228 -16.47 11.95 6.53
C GLU A 228 -14.94 11.96 6.71
N CYS A 229 -14.21 12.49 5.74
CA CYS A 229 -12.75 12.65 5.75
C CYS A 229 -12.40 14.14 5.56
N ASP A 230 -11.12 14.47 5.69
CA ASP A 230 -10.62 15.74 5.16
C ASP A 230 -10.30 15.51 3.67
N GLU A 231 -10.67 16.46 2.82
CA GLU A 231 -10.59 16.36 1.35
C GLU A 231 -9.37 17.12 0.79
N ASP A 232 -8.40 17.51 1.65
CA ASP A 232 -7.17 18.23 1.29
C ASP A 232 -7.40 19.44 0.36
N ASP A 233 -8.56 20.07 0.56
CA ASP A 233 -9.19 21.08 -0.29
C ASP A 233 -8.58 22.49 -0.09
N ASP A 234 -7.61 22.64 0.80
CA ASP A 234 -6.91 23.88 1.06
C ASP A 234 -5.47 23.87 0.51
N ASP A 235 -4.99 25.05 0.09
CA ASP A 235 -3.61 25.23 -0.42
C ASP A 235 -2.59 25.26 0.75
N ASP A 236 -2.91 24.59 1.87
CA ASP A 236 -1.97 24.38 2.96
C ASP A 236 -1.23 23.05 2.73
N TYR A 237 -0.11 23.14 2.00
CA TYR A 237 0.81 22.01 1.80
C TYR A 237 1.41 21.45 3.11
N ASN A 238 1.10 22.02 4.27
CA ASN A 238 1.47 21.56 5.60
C ASN A 238 0.23 21.08 6.36
N ASP A 239 -0.57 20.20 5.75
CA ASP A 239 -1.83 19.64 6.27
C ASP A 239 -1.70 19.11 7.72
N ASP A 240 -1.98 20.04 8.64
CA ASP A 240 -2.07 19.83 10.06
C ASP A 240 -3.49 20.16 10.55
N ASP A 241 -4.52 20.01 9.71
CA ASP A 241 -5.81 20.70 9.83
C ASP A 241 -6.73 20.19 10.97
N PHE A 242 -6.30 19.18 11.75
CA PHE A 242 -7.12 18.53 12.77
C PHE A 242 -7.83 19.52 13.70
N ASP A 243 -9.16 19.42 13.78
CA ASP A 243 -9.92 20.12 14.82
C ASP A 243 -9.50 19.65 16.24
N GLU A 244 -9.58 20.57 17.21
CA GLU A 244 -9.12 20.36 18.60
C GLU A 244 -9.78 19.14 19.29
N GLU A 245 -10.98 18.72 18.86
CA GLU A 245 -11.68 17.57 19.44
C GLU A 245 -11.33 16.24 18.75
N ARG A 246 -10.93 16.25 17.47
CA ARG A 246 -10.60 15.07 16.65
C ARG A 246 -9.19 14.53 16.92
N PHE A 247 -8.20 15.40 17.14
CA PHE A 247 -6.82 14.98 17.45
C PHE A 247 -6.70 14.26 18.81
N ASP A 248 -7.28 14.84 19.87
CA ASP A 248 -7.28 14.24 21.22
C ASP A 248 -8.03 12.91 21.22
N PHE A 249 -9.10 12.81 20.43
CA PHE A 249 -9.81 11.55 20.21
C PHE A 249 -8.92 10.52 19.52
N CYS A 250 -8.27 10.85 18.39
CA CYS A 250 -7.37 9.96 17.65
C CYS A 250 -6.21 9.44 18.52
N LEU A 251 -5.54 10.33 19.28
CA LEU A 251 -4.47 9.93 20.18
C LEU A 251 -4.93 8.96 21.28
N THR A 252 -6.14 9.14 21.78
CA THR A 252 -6.69 8.34 22.90
C THR A 252 -7.49 7.12 22.47
N GLU A 253 -7.76 6.98 21.18
CA GLU A 253 -8.54 5.87 20.62
C GLU A 253 -7.81 4.54 20.77
N CYS A 254 -6.51 4.52 20.48
CA CYS A 254 -5.70 3.30 20.42
C CYS A 254 -4.28 3.49 21.00
N PRO A 255 -3.61 2.40 21.41
CA PRO A 255 -2.19 2.44 21.71
C PRO A 255 -1.34 2.75 20.47
N TRP A 256 -0.13 3.26 20.70
CA TRP A 256 0.80 3.69 19.66
C TRP A 256 2.15 2.99 19.85
N LEU A 257 2.65 2.36 18.80
CA LEU A 257 3.94 1.72 18.72
C LEU A 257 5.01 2.73 18.30
N VAL A 258 6.07 2.89 19.10
CA VAL A 258 7.21 3.73 18.72
C VAL A 258 7.99 3.08 17.59
N GLN A 259 8.11 3.76 16.45
CA GLN A 259 8.84 3.35 15.25
C GLN A 259 10.18 4.08 15.11
N GLU A 260 10.22 5.37 15.45
CA GLU A 260 11.44 6.18 15.34
C GLU A 260 11.54 7.15 16.51
N VAL A 261 12.77 7.38 17.01
CA VAL A 261 13.07 8.44 17.99
C VAL A 261 14.45 9.03 17.72
N VAL A 262 14.48 10.22 17.13
CA VAL A 262 15.69 11.05 16.96
C VAL A 262 15.65 12.19 17.97
N ARG A 263 16.73 12.38 18.73
CA ARG A 263 16.87 13.47 19.70
C ARG A 263 18.22 14.16 19.56
N ASP A 264 18.21 15.48 19.38
CA ASP A 264 19.36 16.34 19.15
C ASP A 264 20.27 15.82 18.01
N ASN A 265 19.68 15.38 16.89
CA ASN A 265 20.33 14.69 15.77
C ASN A 265 21.05 13.38 16.13
N VAL A 266 20.66 12.73 17.23
CA VAL A 266 21.10 11.38 17.58
C VAL A 266 19.93 10.44 17.42
N ASP A 267 20.09 9.45 16.56
CA ASP A 267 19.14 8.36 16.43
C ASP A 267 19.17 7.50 17.70
N ASN A 268 18.07 7.54 18.46
CA ASN A 268 17.82 6.73 19.64
C ASN A 268 16.74 5.67 19.37
N THR A 269 16.37 5.44 18.11
CA THR A 269 15.29 4.55 17.70
C THR A 269 15.48 3.16 18.30
N GLU A 270 16.67 2.57 18.19
CA GLU A 270 16.95 1.25 18.78
C GLU A 270 16.66 1.14 20.30
N GLN A 271 16.78 2.26 21.03
CA GLN A 271 16.52 2.30 22.48
C GLN A 271 15.02 2.24 22.78
N TYR A 272 14.19 2.77 21.90
CA TYR A 272 12.77 3.02 22.14
C TYR A 272 11.82 2.30 21.18
N LEU A 273 12.35 1.70 20.11
CA LEU A 273 11.62 0.87 19.17
C LEU A 273 10.79 -0.17 19.93
N GLU A 274 9.56 -0.36 19.49
CA GLU A 274 8.57 -1.28 20.07
C GLU A 274 8.03 -0.87 21.45
N TYR A 275 8.32 0.35 21.94
CA TYR A 275 7.65 0.87 23.12
C TYR A 275 6.20 1.18 22.76
N ILE A 276 5.28 0.79 23.63
CA ILE A 276 3.85 1.02 23.40
C ILE A 276 3.41 2.18 24.28
N MET A 277 3.05 3.30 23.66
CA MET A 277 2.40 4.43 24.29
C MET A 277 0.89 4.23 24.34
N THR A 278 0.26 4.64 25.42
CA THR A 278 -1.20 4.65 25.55
C THR A 278 -1.60 5.95 26.21
N PHE A 279 -2.35 6.76 25.47
CA PHE A 279 -2.85 8.06 25.93
C PHE A 279 -4.22 7.86 26.56
N THR A 280 -4.53 8.64 27.60
CA THR A 280 -5.83 8.66 28.26
C THR A 280 -6.44 10.05 28.19
N GLU A 281 -7.78 10.11 28.08
CA GLU A 281 -8.58 11.34 28.01
C GLU A 281 -8.33 12.33 29.17
N ASP A 282 -7.76 11.88 30.30
CA ASP A 282 -7.43 12.73 31.45
C ASP A 282 -6.04 13.38 31.39
N GLY A 283 -5.36 13.32 30.24
CA GLY A 283 -4.01 13.87 30.03
C GLY A 283 -2.89 12.97 30.58
N GLY A 284 -3.19 11.70 30.84
CA GLY A 284 -2.21 10.69 31.24
C GLY A 284 -1.66 9.95 30.03
N VAL A 285 -0.37 9.61 30.06
CA VAL A 285 0.23 8.72 29.06
C VAL A 285 1.04 7.65 29.76
N THR A 286 0.82 6.39 29.39
CA THR A 286 1.61 5.27 29.87
C THR A 286 2.45 4.70 28.75
N VAL A 287 3.73 4.45 29.02
CA VAL A 287 4.63 3.78 28.09
C VAL A 287 5.00 2.43 28.65
N LYS A 288 4.69 1.38 27.90
CA LYS A 288 5.11 0.02 28.20
C LYS A 288 6.40 -0.25 27.42
N ASP A 289 7.48 -0.51 28.14
CA ASP A 289 8.75 -0.91 27.51
C ASP A 289 8.71 -2.37 27.01
N ARG A 290 9.72 -2.77 26.25
CA ARG A 290 9.91 -4.13 25.71
C ARG A 290 9.85 -5.24 26.76
N THR A 291 10.15 -4.93 28.02
CA THR A 291 10.14 -5.90 29.14
C THR A 291 8.82 -5.90 29.92
N GLY A 292 7.85 -5.08 29.49
CA GLY A 292 6.55 -4.92 30.10
C GLY A 292 6.54 -4.01 31.34
N ASN A 293 7.61 -3.25 31.63
CA ASN A 293 7.53 -2.23 32.67
C ASN A 293 6.69 -1.07 32.17
N VAL A 294 5.87 -0.53 33.06
CA VAL A 294 5.02 0.61 32.77
C VAL A 294 5.64 1.86 33.36
N LEU A 295 5.96 2.81 32.49
CA LEU A 295 6.43 4.15 32.78
C LEU A 295 5.23 5.09 32.61
N ASN A 296 5.07 6.05 33.52
CA ASN A 296 3.94 6.99 33.46
C ASN A 296 4.48 8.37 33.15
N GLY A 297 3.71 9.11 32.37
CA GLY A 297 3.91 10.52 32.07
C GLY A 297 2.57 11.23 31.95
N THR A 298 2.65 12.47 31.52
CA THR A 298 1.50 13.30 31.18
C THR A 298 1.66 13.84 29.79
N TRP A 299 0.54 14.07 29.12
CA TRP A 299 0.50 14.71 27.82
C TRP A 299 -0.51 15.85 27.82
N SER A 300 -0.33 16.81 26.92
CA SER A 300 -1.31 17.85 26.60
C SER A 300 -1.11 18.33 25.19
N SER A 301 -2.20 18.57 24.47
CA SER A 301 -2.21 19.19 23.15
C SER A 301 -2.45 20.70 23.26
N ARG A 302 -1.98 21.47 22.27
CA ARG A 302 -2.44 22.82 21.97
C ARG A 302 -2.34 23.08 20.48
N PHE A 303 -3.22 23.90 19.93
CA PHE A 303 -3.25 24.19 18.50
C PHE A 303 -2.60 25.54 18.20
N THR A 304 -1.93 25.61 17.06
CA THR A 304 -1.33 26.83 16.52
C THR A 304 -1.69 27.00 15.06
N ASP A 305 -1.30 28.13 14.46
CA ASP A 305 -1.47 28.38 13.03
C ASP A 305 -0.53 27.50 12.14
N HIS A 306 0.16 26.51 12.72
CA HIS A 306 1.13 25.60 12.09
C HIS A 306 0.91 24.20 12.71
N GLY A 307 -0.35 23.78 12.90
CA GLY A 307 -0.67 22.45 13.42
C GLY A 307 -0.74 22.20 14.94
N PRO A 308 -1.06 20.95 15.33
CA PRO A 308 -1.15 20.50 16.72
C PRO A 308 0.24 20.36 17.35
N LEU A 309 0.37 20.90 18.56
CA LEU A 309 1.54 20.70 19.40
C LEU A 309 1.23 19.73 20.53
N LEU A 310 1.87 18.56 20.50
CA LEU A 310 1.81 17.54 21.53
C LEU A 310 2.94 17.74 22.55
N THR A 311 2.60 18.14 23.77
CA THR A 311 3.55 18.16 24.89
C THR A 311 3.56 16.80 25.57
N LEU A 312 4.75 16.21 25.71
CA LEU A 312 4.98 14.97 26.47
C LEU A 312 5.88 15.26 27.68
N GLU A 313 5.51 14.74 28.86
CA GLU A 313 6.31 14.87 30.07
C GLU A 313 6.41 13.55 30.85
N PHE A 314 7.62 13.01 30.96
CA PHE A 314 7.96 11.80 31.68
C PHE A 314 9.06 12.03 32.71
N ASP A 315 9.00 11.34 33.86
CA ASP A 315 10.06 11.40 34.87
C ASP A 315 11.35 10.68 34.43
N MET A 316 11.22 9.69 33.54
CA MET A 316 12.32 8.78 33.15
C MET A 316 12.61 8.77 31.65
N LEU A 317 11.61 8.98 30.80
CA LEU A 317 11.74 8.99 29.34
C LEU A 317 12.04 10.41 28.84
N VAL A 318 13.18 10.95 29.28
CA VAL A 318 13.54 12.36 29.03
C VAL A 318 13.68 12.71 27.55
N ASP A 319 13.96 11.72 26.69
CA ASP A 319 14.11 11.93 25.25
C ASP A 319 12.76 12.21 24.56
N PHE A 320 11.65 11.80 25.19
CA PHE A 320 10.29 12.16 24.76
C PHE A 320 9.84 13.51 25.33
N ASN A 321 10.56 14.10 26.30
CA ASN A 321 10.13 15.30 27.01
C ASN A 321 10.35 16.57 26.19
N LEU A 322 9.39 16.87 25.34
CA LEU A 322 9.35 18.05 24.50
C LEU A 322 7.91 18.46 24.20
N GLU A 323 7.78 19.64 23.62
CA GLU A 323 6.60 20.03 22.86
C GLU A 323 6.92 19.70 21.39
N TRP A 324 6.14 18.80 20.82
CA TRP A 324 6.32 18.23 19.50
C TRP A 324 5.29 18.82 18.55
N LEU A 325 5.72 19.33 17.41
CA LEU A 325 4.84 19.58 16.28
C LEU A 325 4.44 18.25 15.68
N VAL A 326 3.14 18.01 15.53
CA VAL A 326 2.63 16.93 14.69
C VAL A 326 2.62 17.48 13.28
N TYR A 327 3.37 16.87 12.37
CA TYR A 327 3.54 17.36 10.99
C TYR A 327 3.01 16.36 9.94
N GLU A 328 2.56 15.18 10.39
CA GLU A 328 1.91 14.19 9.52
C GLU A 328 1.09 13.25 10.41
N ILE A 329 -0.16 13.00 10.02
CA ILE A 329 -0.98 11.90 10.54
C ILE A 329 -1.48 11.07 9.37
N GLY A 330 -0.65 10.12 8.93
CA GLY A 330 -1.04 9.17 7.89
C GLY A 330 -1.97 8.07 8.41
N ASP A 331 -2.34 7.17 7.51
CA ASP A 331 -3.21 6.02 7.81
C ASP A 331 -2.55 5.11 8.88
N HIS A 332 -3.03 5.21 10.12
CA HIS A 332 -2.47 4.57 11.32
C HIS A 332 -1.04 4.99 11.69
N THR A 333 -0.55 6.15 11.27
CA THR A 333 0.77 6.66 11.67
C THR A 333 0.71 8.11 12.10
N ILE A 334 1.59 8.51 13.02
CA ILE A 334 1.75 9.90 13.42
C ILE A 334 3.24 10.23 13.48
N LYS A 335 3.63 11.33 12.84
CA LYS A 335 5.00 11.82 12.84
C LYS A 335 5.06 13.14 13.61
N LEU A 336 6.07 13.22 14.46
CA LEU A 336 6.29 14.29 15.40
C LEU A 336 7.67 14.90 15.15
N TYR A 337 7.77 16.23 15.19
CA TYR A 337 8.99 16.99 14.97
C TYR A 337 9.22 18.03 16.07
N ALA A 338 10.48 18.37 16.32
CA ALA A 338 10.85 19.54 17.09
C ALA A 338 12.26 20.04 16.71
N GLU A 339 12.54 21.33 16.94
CA GLU A 339 13.80 22.01 16.62
C GLU A 339 15.06 21.18 16.88
N ASN A 340 16.09 21.34 16.03
CA ASN A 340 17.35 20.58 16.06
C ASN A 340 17.22 19.12 15.59
N GLY A 341 16.31 18.85 14.66
CA GLY A 341 16.17 17.54 14.02
C GLY A 341 15.63 16.46 14.96
N ASN A 342 14.80 16.83 15.95
CA ASN A 342 14.14 15.82 16.76
C ASN A 342 12.96 15.26 16.00
N LYS A 343 12.85 13.94 15.94
CA LYS A 343 11.77 13.26 15.24
C LYS A 343 11.26 12.11 16.10
N ILE A 344 9.95 11.89 16.11
CA ILE A 344 9.35 10.66 16.63
C ILE A 344 8.32 10.19 15.61
N ILE A 345 8.36 8.92 15.26
CA ILE A 345 7.31 8.29 14.46
C ILE A 345 6.62 7.25 15.33
N LEU A 346 5.29 7.29 15.37
CA LEU A 346 4.46 6.30 16.05
C LEU A 346 3.48 5.66 15.06
N LYS A 347 3.13 4.39 15.29
CA LYS A 347 2.14 3.64 14.52
C LYS A 347 0.99 3.18 15.41
N GLN A 348 -0.25 3.44 15.03
CA GLN A 348 -1.45 3.12 15.78
C GLN A 348 -1.69 1.59 15.85
N LEU A 349 -2.24 1.11 16.96
CA LEU A 349 -2.51 -0.30 17.24
C LEU A 349 -3.99 -0.50 17.67
N CYS A 350 -4.95 -0.25 16.76
CA CYS A 350 -6.38 -0.37 17.05
C CYS A 350 -6.92 -1.82 17.02
N ASP A 351 -7.98 -2.10 17.80
CA ASP A 351 -8.66 -3.40 18.00
C ASP A 351 -9.44 -3.92 16.76
N ASN A 352 -8.77 -3.95 15.59
CA ASN A 352 -8.91 -4.99 14.58
C ASN A 352 -7.56 -5.69 14.28
N ASP A 353 -6.46 -5.17 14.84
CA ASP A 353 -5.19 -5.87 15.00
C ASP A 353 -5.12 -6.46 16.41
N ASP A 354 -5.79 -7.62 16.57
CA ASP A 354 -5.68 -8.46 17.75
C ASP A 354 -4.21 -8.73 18.07
N GLU A 355 -3.70 -8.16 19.17
CA GLU A 355 -2.45 -8.51 19.85
C GLU A 355 -1.25 -8.85 18.91
N VAL A 356 -0.22 -7.99 18.83
CA VAL A 356 1.16 -8.51 18.58
C VAL A 356 1.62 -9.25 19.85
N ASP A 357 0.89 -10.30 20.19
CA ASP A 357 1.25 -11.35 21.12
C ASP A 357 2.23 -12.26 20.39
N LEU A 358 3.08 -12.92 21.15
CA LEU A 358 3.94 -14.01 20.69
C LEU A 358 3.14 -15.14 20.01
N SER A 359 1.80 -15.08 20.03
CA SER A 359 0.89 -15.89 19.22
C SER A 359 0.78 -15.44 17.76
N GLY A 360 0.77 -14.13 17.44
CA GLY A 360 0.61 -13.62 16.06
C GLY A 360 1.70 -14.09 15.10
N LEU A 361 2.97 -13.73 15.35
CA LEU A 361 4.11 -14.24 14.58
C LEU A 361 4.16 -15.77 14.59
N ARG A 362 3.79 -16.40 15.72
CA ARG A 362 3.79 -17.85 15.84
C ARG A 362 2.70 -18.50 14.98
N GLU A 363 1.51 -17.91 14.86
CA GLU A 363 0.44 -18.35 13.95
C GLU A 363 0.87 -18.11 12.50
N ILE A 364 1.33 -16.91 12.15
CA ILE A 364 1.85 -16.56 10.81
C ILE A 364 2.91 -17.56 10.35
N LEU A 365 3.89 -17.88 11.20
CA LEU A 365 4.93 -18.86 10.89
C LEU A 365 4.39 -20.27 10.63
N LYS A 366 3.27 -20.65 11.27
CA LYS A 366 2.65 -21.99 11.15
C LYS A 366 1.66 -22.11 10.00
N GLU A 367 1.14 -21.01 9.47
CA GLU A 367 0.09 -21.00 8.47
C GLU A 367 0.56 -21.55 7.13
N CYS A 368 1.74 -21.13 6.69
CA CYS A 368 2.28 -21.43 5.38
C CYS A 368 3.75 -21.87 5.43
N GLU A 369 4.27 -22.29 4.28
CA GLU A 369 5.70 -22.53 4.10
C GLU A 369 6.46 -21.21 3.94
N TRP A 370 7.74 -21.19 4.34
CA TRP A 370 8.61 -20.03 4.25
C TRP A 370 9.84 -20.36 3.42
N ILE A 371 10.02 -19.66 2.31
CA ILE A 371 11.14 -19.91 1.40
C ILE A 371 12.27 -18.94 1.68
N ILE A 372 13.49 -19.45 1.79
CA ILE A 372 14.68 -18.61 1.96
C ILE A 372 14.93 -17.83 0.68
N LYS A 373 14.72 -16.52 0.75
CA LYS A 373 15.14 -15.55 -0.28
C LYS A 373 16.61 -15.22 -0.08
N LYS A 374 17.03 -15.01 1.16
CA LYS A 374 18.41 -14.65 1.47
C LYS A 374 18.82 -15.13 2.84
N VAL A 375 20.06 -15.56 2.97
CA VAL A 375 20.67 -15.81 4.28
C VAL A 375 22.14 -15.40 4.24
N LYS A 376 22.53 -14.56 5.20
CA LYS A 376 23.87 -13.99 5.31
C LYS A 376 24.36 -14.16 6.74
N ASN A 377 25.60 -14.61 6.88
CA ASN A 377 26.27 -14.74 8.18
C ASN A 377 27.65 -14.09 8.11
N GLN A 378 27.93 -13.13 8.98
CA GLN A 378 29.27 -12.50 9.08
C GLN A 378 29.75 -11.88 7.78
N GLY A 379 28.84 -11.34 6.98
CA GLY A 379 29.20 -10.76 5.68
C GLY A 379 29.16 -11.71 4.50
N GLU A 380 29.02 -13.02 4.74
CA GLU A 380 29.01 -14.04 3.69
C GLU A 380 27.59 -14.53 3.44
N GLU A 381 27.12 -14.38 2.21
CA GLU A 381 25.85 -14.94 1.75
C GLU A 381 25.98 -16.46 1.56
N ILE A 382 24.93 -17.19 1.92
CA ILE A 382 24.91 -18.65 1.91
C ILE A 382 23.94 -19.12 0.83
N GLU A 383 24.32 -18.85 -0.41
CA GLU A 383 23.56 -19.12 -1.64
C GLU A 383 23.08 -20.58 -1.77
N ARG A 384 23.83 -21.56 -1.23
CA ARG A 384 23.42 -22.98 -1.23
C ARG A 384 22.10 -23.27 -0.49
N LEU A 385 21.58 -22.31 0.28
CA LEU A 385 20.29 -22.40 0.98
C LEU A 385 19.17 -21.65 0.26
N LEU A 386 19.47 -20.92 -0.81
CA LEU A 386 18.50 -20.19 -1.61
C LEU A 386 17.36 -21.10 -2.08
N GLY A 387 16.12 -20.68 -1.85
CA GLY A 387 14.93 -21.46 -2.20
C GLY A 387 14.59 -22.61 -1.24
N PHE A 388 15.39 -22.88 -0.21
CA PHE A 388 15.07 -23.92 0.76
C PHE A 388 13.82 -23.52 1.56
N GLU A 389 13.09 -24.53 2.00
CA GLU A 389 11.79 -24.36 2.65
C GLU A 389 11.90 -24.60 4.14
N PHE A 390 11.54 -23.59 4.92
CA PHE A 390 11.15 -23.74 6.32
C PHE A 390 9.67 -24.10 6.43
N LYS A 391 9.39 -25.06 7.30
CA LYS A 391 8.03 -25.36 7.75
C LYS A 391 7.99 -25.39 9.27
N PHE A 392 7.34 -24.41 9.87
CA PHE A 392 7.19 -24.31 11.31
C PHE A 392 5.94 -25.06 11.75
N MET A 393 6.13 -26.08 12.58
CA MET A 393 5.06 -26.93 13.08
C MET A 393 4.69 -26.57 14.53
N PRO A 394 3.48 -26.94 14.98
CA PRO A 394 3.12 -26.88 16.40
C PRO A 394 4.14 -27.60 17.29
N GLU A 395 4.15 -27.26 18.58
CA GLU A 395 5.09 -27.80 19.59
C GLU A 395 6.57 -27.43 19.38
N GLY A 396 6.87 -26.45 18.52
CA GLY A 396 8.22 -25.89 18.37
C GLY A 396 9.15 -26.74 17.50
N VAL A 397 8.61 -27.52 16.56
CA VAL A 397 9.40 -28.30 15.58
C VAL A 397 9.46 -27.53 14.26
N VAL A 398 10.65 -27.38 13.68
CA VAL A 398 10.85 -26.75 12.37
C VAL A 398 11.57 -27.74 11.46
N THR A 399 11.21 -27.77 10.19
CA THR A 399 11.97 -28.49 9.16
C THR A 399 12.55 -27.52 8.14
N LEU A 400 13.76 -27.80 7.69
CA LEU A 400 14.40 -27.17 6.53
C LEU A 400 14.54 -28.22 5.43
N SER A 401 13.99 -27.95 4.25
CA SER A 401 13.89 -28.92 3.16
C SER A 401 14.36 -28.33 1.83
N ASP A 402 15.12 -29.12 1.08
CA ASP A 402 15.48 -28.84 -0.33
C ASP A 402 14.54 -29.58 -1.32
N GLY A 403 13.47 -30.22 -0.81
CA GLY A 403 12.54 -31.04 -1.58
C GLY A 403 12.89 -32.54 -1.66
N ILE A 404 14.14 -32.94 -1.39
CA ILE A 404 14.58 -34.35 -1.30
C ILE A 404 14.98 -34.71 0.14
N SER A 405 15.85 -33.90 0.72
CA SER A 405 16.39 -34.03 2.05
C SER A 405 15.69 -33.05 2.98
N THR A 406 15.48 -33.47 4.21
CA THR A 406 14.82 -32.66 5.23
C THR A 406 15.59 -32.77 6.52
N SER A 407 16.04 -31.63 7.02
CA SER A 407 16.63 -31.50 8.34
C SER A 407 15.56 -31.04 9.33
N GLU A 408 15.54 -31.65 10.52
CA GLU A 408 14.59 -31.29 11.58
C GLU A 408 15.33 -30.52 12.67
N GLY A 409 14.62 -29.59 13.29
CA GLY A 409 15.12 -28.75 14.35
C GLY A 409 14.03 -28.28 15.29
N THR A 410 14.41 -27.40 16.19
CA THR A 410 13.50 -26.71 17.10
C THR A 410 13.41 -25.24 16.75
N TRP A 411 12.23 -24.66 16.94
CA TRP A 411 12.03 -23.22 16.87
C TRP A 411 11.25 -22.70 18.07
N GLU A 412 11.53 -21.46 18.43
CA GLU A 412 10.80 -20.71 19.44
C GLU A 412 10.74 -19.25 19.02
N VAL A 413 9.61 -18.59 19.27
CA VAL A 413 9.52 -17.12 19.18
C VAL A 413 9.62 -16.59 20.60
N GLY A 414 10.55 -15.68 20.82
CA GLY A 414 10.82 -15.11 22.13
C GLY A 414 11.69 -13.88 22.01
N TYR A 415 12.13 -13.35 23.14
CA TYR A 415 13.01 -12.20 23.16
C TYR A 415 14.46 -12.66 23.32
N ASN A 416 15.37 -12.10 22.52
CA ASN A 416 16.81 -12.37 22.66
C ASN A 416 17.41 -11.66 23.90
N ASP A 417 18.73 -11.82 24.10
CA ASP A 417 19.47 -11.18 25.20
C ASP A 417 19.39 -9.63 25.20
N GLN A 418 19.08 -9.03 24.04
CA GLN A 418 18.86 -7.60 23.84
C GLN A 418 17.38 -7.18 23.96
N GLN A 419 16.48 -8.11 24.30
CA GLN A 419 15.04 -7.90 24.41
C GLN A 419 14.33 -7.54 23.10
N VAL A 420 14.87 -7.96 21.95
CA VAL A 420 14.23 -7.83 20.63
C VAL A 420 13.43 -9.09 20.32
N LEU A 421 12.21 -8.95 19.79
CA LEU A 421 11.41 -10.09 19.33
C LEU A 421 12.21 -10.86 18.28
N SER A 422 12.43 -12.15 18.52
CA SER A 422 13.34 -12.98 17.74
C SER A 422 12.74 -14.35 17.45
N LEU A 423 13.07 -14.87 16.28
CA LEU A 423 12.84 -16.26 15.90
C LEU A 423 14.11 -17.07 16.19
N LEU A 424 14.05 -17.90 17.22
CA LEU A 424 15.15 -18.78 17.58
C LEU A 424 15.02 -20.07 16.78
N ILE A 425 15.99 -20.35 15.92
CA ILE A 425 16.03 -21.58 15.12
C ILE A 425 17.23 -22.42 15.55
N THR A 426 17.04 -23.72 15.68
CA THR A 426 18.15 -24.66 15.89
C THR A 426 17.92 -25.92 15.07
N ILE A 427 18.73 -26.12 14.04
CA ILE A 427 18.65 -27.30 13.15
C ILE A 427 19.94 -28.11 13.29
N GLU A 428 19.78 -29.41 13.57
CA GLU A 428 20.94 -30.29 13.73
C GLU A 428 21.65 -30.47 12.38
N GLY A 429 22.92 -30.08 12.32
CA GLY A 429 23.74 -30.22 11.12
C GLY A 429 23.68 -29.03 10.16
N GLU A 430 22.80 -28.05 10.39
CA GLU A 430 22.73 -26.81 9.61
C GLU A 430 22.92 -25.58 10.51
N THR A 431 24.18 -25.24 10.77
CA THR A 431 24.52 -24.10 11.63
C THR A 431 24.29 -22.75 10.99
N SER A 432 24.11 -22.70 9.66
CA SER A 432 24.00 -21.46 8.90
C SER A 432 22.70 -20.72 9.17
N VAL A 433 21.65 -21.43 9.56
CA VAL A 433 20.35 -20.84 9.93
C VAL A 433 20.04 -20.99 11.41
N SER A 434 20.91 -21.67 12.17
CA SER A 434 20.73 -21.89 13.60
C SER A 434 21.19 -20.66 14.37
N PHE A 435 20.28 -19.70 14.54
CA PHE A 435 20.55 -18.39 15.14
C PHE A 435 19.31 -17.85 15.84
N ASP A 436 19.51 -16.85 16.71
CA ASP A 436 18.44 -16.08 17.34
C ASP A 436 18.16 -14.87 16.43
N TRP A 437 17.30 -15.05 15.44
CA TRP A 437 17.04 -14.08 14.37
C TRP A 437 16.14 -12.95 14.88
N PRO A 438 16.66 -11.72 15.08
CA PRO A 438 15.84 -10.61 15.57
C PRO A 438 15.01 -10.07 14.42
N LEU A 439 13.69 -9.95 14.64
CA LEU A 439 12.76 -9.48 13.65
C LEU A 439 12.99 -7.99 13.39
N ARG A 440 13.01 -7.60 12.11
CA ARG A 440 13.12 -6.19 11.68
C ARG A 440 11.85 -5.77 10.96
N ASP A 441 11.48 -6.52 9.94
CA ASP A 441 10.29 -6.25 9.13
C ASP A 441 9.33 -7.45 9.21
N LEU A 442 8.07 -7.14 9.50
CA LEU A 442 6.97 -8.10 9.62
C LEU A 442 5.89 -7.73 8.61
N ASP A 443 6.06 -8.25 7.39
CA ASP A 443 5.03 -8.18 6.38
C ASP A 443 4.29 -9.51 6.28
N ASN A 444 3.10 -9.45 5.70
CA ASN A 444 2.23 -10.62 5.57
C ASN A 444 2.88 -11.68 4.66
N ASP A 445 3.60 -11.28 3.63
CA ASP A 445 4.23 -12.14 2.63
C ASP A 445 5.76 -12.21 2.71
N ARG A 446 6.38 -11.39 3.56
CA ARG A 446 7.84 -11.30 3.71
C ARG A 446 8.24 -11.07 5.16
N LEU A 447 9.27 -11.77 5.61
CA LEU A 447 9.89 -11.56 6.92
C LEU A 447 11.36 -11.23 6.74
N ARG A 448 11.82 -10.17 7.40
CA ARG A 448 13.23 -9.80 7.42
C ARG A 448 13.77 -9.80 8.85
N PHE A 449 14.91 -10.46 9.01
CA PHE A 449 15.66 -10.53 10.25
C PHE A 449 17.09 -10.05 10.01
N GLU A 450 17.61 -9.17 10.87
CA GLU A 450 18.93 -8.59 10.67
C GLU A 450 19.64 -8.24 11.98
N VAL A 451 20.95 -8.48 12.00
CA VAL A 451 21.89 -7.99 13.01
C VAL A 451 23.06 -7.31 12.31
N GLU A 452 22.93 -6.00 12.11
CA GLU A 452 23.89 -5.19 11.34
C GLU A 452 25.32 -5.28 11.90
N GLU A 453 25.50 -5.35 13.22
CA GLU A 453 26.83 -5.27 13.84
C GLU A 453 27.72 -6.47 13.53
N ILE A 454 27.08 -7.61 13.22
CA ILE A 454 27.76 -8.84 12.81
C ILE A 454 27.41 -9.24 11.38
N ASP A 455 26.69 -8.39 10.64
CA ASP A 455 26.29 -8.59 9.25
C ASP A 455 25.60 -9.96 9.04
N TYR A 456 24.58 -10.21 9.87
CA TYR A 456 23.67 -11.35 9.75
C TYR A 456 22.34 -10.87 9.16
N GLU A 457 21.83 -11.59 8.18
CA GLU A 457 20.55 -11.28 7.54
C GLU A 457 19.83 -12.58 7.17
N LEU A 458 18.51 -12.63 7.37
CA LEU A 458 17.65 -13.70 6.89
C LEU A 458 16.38 -13.06 6.31
N ILE A 459 16.09 -13.35 5.04
CA ILE A 459 14.86 -12.92 4.37
C ILE A 459 14.07 -14.16 3.97
N LEU A 460 12.81 -14.22 4.40
CA LEU A 460 11.89 -15.32 4.12
C LEU A 460 10.67 -14.81 3.36
N LEU A 461 10.26 -15.55 2.33
CA LEU A 461 9.04 -15.31 1.59
C LEU A 461 7.96 -16.30 2.01
N ARG A 462 6.76 -15.81 2.28
CA ARG A 462 5.61 -16.65 2.62
C ARG A 462 5.04 -17.29 1.35
N VAL A 463 4.92 -18.61 1.36
CA VAL A 463 4.37 -19.38 0.25
C VAL A 463 3.31 -20.33 0.79
N CYS A 464 2.05 -20.05 0.45
CA CYS A 464 0.90 -20.87 0.84
C CYS A 464 0.46 -21.75 -0.34
N ASP A 465 0.12 -23.02 -0.06
CA ASP A 465 -0.42 -23.97 -1.04
C ASP A 465 0.41 -24.06 -2.35
N ASP A 466 1.75 -23.96 -2.24
CA ASP A 466 2.66 -23.93 -3.39
C ASP A 466 2.28 -22.87 -4.45
N SER A 467 1.77 -21.71 -4.01
CA SER A 467 1.31 -20.61 -4.87
C SER A 467 0.24 -21.04 -5.89
N ALA A 468 -0.59 -22.04 -5.58
CA ALA A 468 -1.62 -22.53 -6.51
C ALA A 468 -2.69 -21.49 -6.87
N GLY A 469 -2.81 -20.41 -6.08
CA GLY A 469 -3.67 -19.26 -6.36
C GLY A 469 -3.09 -18.25 -7.34
N ASP A 470 -1.78 -18.28 -7.60
CA ASP A 470 -1.11 -17.39 -8.54
C ASP A 470 -1.11 -18.03 -9.94
N GLY A 471 -1.89 -17.42 -10.84
CA GLY A 471 -2.08 -17.91 -12.21
C GLY A 471 -0.79 -17.94 -13.01
N ASP A 472 0.04 -16.89 -12.91
CA ASP A 472 1.29 -16.78 -13.67
C ASP A 472 2.31 -17.79 -13.15
N VAL A 473 2.48 -17.89 -11.83
CA VAL A 473 3.39 -18.85 -11.20
C VAL A 473 3.01 -20.27 -11.62
N THR A 474 1.72 -20.59 -11.62
CA THR A 474 1.22 -21.91 -12.02
C THR A 474 1.44 -22.16 -13.52
N GLU A 475 1.22 -21.17 -14.39
CA GLU A 475 1.44 -21.28 -15.83
C GLU A 475 2.91 -21.53 -16.16
N ILE A 476 3.81 -20.69 -15.64
CA ILE A 476 5.25 -20.78 -15.88
C ILE A 476 5.79 -22.11 -15.36
N ARG A 477 5.39 -22.53 -14.15
CA ARG A 477 5.78 -23.83 -13.58
C ARG A 477 5.36 -24.98 -14.50
N ASN A 478 4.16 -24.94 -15.07
CA ASN A 478 3.69 -25.96 -16.01
C ASN A 478 4.48 -25.96 -17.33
N ILE A 479 4.88 -24.79 -17.83
CA ILE A 479 5.75 -24.66 -19.01
C ILE A 479 7.10 -25.37 -18.75
N MET A 480 7.71 -25.11 -17.59
CA MET A 480 9.01 -25.67 -17.23
C MET A 480 8.98 -27.19 -17.04
N LEU A 481 7.90 -27.74 -16.46
CA LEU A 481 7.66 -29.20 -16.36
C LEU A 481 7.50 -29.89 -17.74
N GLY A 482 7.38 -29.13 -18.83
CA GLY A 482 6.99 -29.57 -20.16
C GLY A 482 8.10 -30.19 -21.03
N GLY A 483 9.15 -30.76 -20.46
CA GLY A 483 10.22 -31.45 -21.20
C GLY A 483 11.64 -31.07 -20.75
N LEU A 484 12.63 -31.48 -21.56
CA LEU A 484 14.02 -31.09 -21.36
C LEU A 484 14.24 -29.65 -21.85
N TRP A 485 15.16 -28.96 -21.20
CA TRP A 485 15.59 -27.60 -21.52
C TRP A 485 17.12 -27.55 -21.65
N ASN A 486 17.63 -26.69 -22.53
CA ASN A 486 19.05 -26.42 -22.66
C ASN A 486 19.32 -24.94 -22.42
N VAL A 487 20.49 -24.63 -21.86
CA VAL A 487 20.98 -23.25 -21.77
C VAL A 487 21.29 -22.77 -23.18
N ALA A 488 20.47 -21.84 -23.68
CA ALA A 488 20.63 -21.21 -24.99
C ALA A 488 21.58 -20.01 -24.93
N LEU A 489 21.64 -19.35 -23.77
CA LEU A 489 22.57 -18.27 -23.46
C LEU A 489 22.83 -18.26 -21.95
N TYR A 490 24.08 -18.13 -21.54
CA TYR A 490 24.44 -17.64 -20.21
C TYR A 490 25.52 -16.56 -20.37
N GLN A 491 25.23 -15.38 -19.85
CA GLN A 491 26.12 -14.22 -19.89
C GLN A 491 26.33 -13.73 -18.46
N GLU A 492 27.59 -13.72 -18.02
CA GLU A 492 28.01 -13.27 -16.69
C GLU A 492 28.90 -12.03 -16.86
N ASP A 493 28.57 -10.91 -16.22
CA ASP A 493 29.33 -9.64 -16.34
C ASP A 493 29.57 -9.19 -17.80
N GLY A 494 28.62 -9.46 -18.69
CA GLY A 494 28.73 -9.16 -20.11
C GLY A 494 29.61 -10.14 -20.92
N MET A 495 30.10 -11.22 -20.32
CA MET A 495 30.88 -12.27 -20.97
C MET A 495 30.01 -13.49 -21.28
N ASP A 496 30.03 -13.96 -22.52
CA ASP A 496 29.30 -15.16 -22.95
C ASP A 496 30.00 -16.42 -22.43
N MET A 497 29.35 -17.09 -21.49
CA MET A 497 29.78 -18.29 -20.77
C MET A 497 28.98 -19.53 -21.20
N THR A 498 28.11 -19.40 -22.21
CA THR A 498 27.19 -20.45 -22.71
C THR A 498 27.90 -21.77 -23.04
N ALA A 499 29.16 -21.72 -23.47
CA ALA A 499 29.94 -22.90 -23.83
C ALA A 499 30.09 -23.90 -22.68
N ASP A 500 30.02 -23.46 -21.42
CA ASP A 500 30.20 -24.32 -20.25
C ASP A 500 29.01 -25.25 -19.99
N TYR A 501 27.85 -24.97 -20.57
CA TYR A 501 26.62 -25.75 -20.45
C TYR A 501 26.30 -26.58 -21.71
N THR A 502 27.26 -26.69 -22.63
CA THR A 502 27.08 -27.46 -23.88
C THR A 502 26.75 -28.92 -23.59
N ASP A 503 25.80 -29.49 -24.35
CA ASP A 503 25.32 -30.88 -24.25
C ASP A 503 24.64 -31.22 -22.91
N MET A 504 24.32 -30.24 -22.06
CA MET A 504 23.58 -30.44 -20.81
C MET A 504 22.07 -30.30 -21.03
N ASP A 505 21.32 -31.32 -20.62
CA ASP A 505 19.86 -31.33 -20.59
C ASP A 505 19.36 -31.12 -19.17
N PHE A 506 18.56 -30.07 -18.95
CA PHE A 506 17.92 -29.71 -17.69
C PHE A 506 16.47 -30.23 -17.68
N ASN A 507 16.14 -31.02 -16.67
CA ASN A 507 14.83 -31.61 -16.48
C ASN A 507 14.19 -31.09 -15.18
N PHE A 508 13.34 -30.08 -15.31
CA PHE A 508 12.57 -29.52 -14.20
C PHE A 508 11.38 -30.42 -13.89
N SER A 509 11.24 -30.80 -12.61
CA SER A 509 10.27 -31.79 -12.16
C SER A 509 9.55 -31.37 -10.88
N THR A 510 8.49 -32.11 -10.54
CA THR A 510 7.72 -31.90 -9.30
C THR A 510 8.60 -32.03 -8.05
N MET A 511 8.12 -31.57 -6.90
CA MET A 511 8.90 -31.50 -5.66
C MET A 511 10.12 -30.55 -5.77
N HIS A 512 10.01 -29.55 -6.66
CA HIS A 512 11.00 -28.50 -6.84
C HIS A 512 12.39 -29.01 -7.28
N GLN A 513 12.45 -30.15 -7.98
CA GLN A 513 13.73 -30.77 -8.38
C GLN A 513 14.08 -30.51 -9.83
N VAL A 514 15.33 -30.11 -10.09
CA VAL A 514 15.94 -30.06 -11.42
C VAL A 514 17.04 -31.11 -11.52
N GLU A 515 16.99 -31.97 -12.53
CA GLU A 515 18.06 -32.92 -12.86
C GLU A 515 18.81 -32.43 -14.09
N VAL A 516 20.15 -32.46 -14.03
CA VAL A 516 21.01 -32.15 -15.18
C VAL A 516 21.66 -33.43 -15.68
N SER A 517 21.59 -33.68 -16.98
CA SER A 517 22.14 -34.87 -17.61
C SER A 517 22.96 -34.55 -18.86
N ILE A 518 23.90 -35.42 -19.20
CA ILE A 518 24.66 -35.35 -20.46
C ILE A 518 24.51 -36.69 -21.16
N ASN A 519 23.97 -36.72 -22.38
CA ASN A 519 23.68 -37.95 -23.12
C ASN A 519 22.80 -38.95 -22.32
N ASP A 520 21.74 -38.47 -21.68
CA ASP A 520 20.83 -39.24 -20.80
C ASP A 520 21.48 -39.82 -19.52
N ASP A 521 22.74 -39.48 -19.21
CA ASP A 521 23.40 -39.85 -17.96
C ASP A 521 23.31 -38.69 -16.95
N PRO A 522 22.59 -38.82 -15.81
CA PRO A 522 22.49 -37.76 -14.80
C PRO A 522 23.85 -37.42 -14.20
N ILE A 523 24.16 -36.13 -14.14
CA ILE A 523 25.43 -35.60 -13.62
C ILE A 523 25.25 -34.74 -12.36
N ALA A 524 24.11 -34.07 -12.21
CA ALA A 524 23.81 -33.20 -11.07
C ALA A 524 22.30 -33.15 -10.82
N ALA A 525 21.94 -32.73 -9.61
CA ALA A 525 20.58 -32.40 -9.23
C ALA A 525 20.61 -31.10 -8.42
N GLY A 526 19.52 -30.35 -8.48
CA GLY A 526 19.37 -29.09 -7.77
C GLY A 526 17.90 -28.81 -7.46
N LEU A 527 17.67 -27.66 -6.87
CA LEU A 527 16.34 -27.14 -6.56
C LEU A 527 15.93 -26.10 -7.62
N TRP A 528 14.64 -26.05 -7.96
CA TRP A 528 14.06 -24.96 -8.72
C TRP A 528 12.68 -24.56 -8.18
N ARG A 529 12.35 -23.26 -8.23
CA ARG A 529 11.02 -22.74 -7.88
C ARG A 529 10.64 -21.57 -8.77
N ILE A 530 9.33 -21.41 -8.98
CA ILE A 530 8.75 -20.17 -9.50
C ILE A 530 7.95 -19.57 -8.35
N LEU A 531 8.28 -18.34 -7.98
CA LEU A 531 7.66 -17.61 -6.87
C LEU A 531 7.37 -16.17 -7.29
N ARG A 532 6.43 -15.53 -6.59
CA ARG A 532 6.22 -14.10 -6.66
C ARG A 532 6.76 -13.48 -5.38
N ASP A 533 7.72 -12.60 -5.54
CA ASP A 533 8.21 -11.70 -4.51
C ASP A 533 7.37 -10.41 -4.59
N SER A 534 6.88 -9.92 -3.45
CA SER A 534 6.03 -8.72 -3.39
C SER A 534 6.79 -7.45 -3.74
N GLU A 535 8.09 -7.41 -3.50
CA GLU A 535 8.96 -6.27 -3.82
C GLU A 535 9.56 -6.40 -5.22
N GLU A 536 9.92 -7.61 -5.63
CA GLU A 536 10.72 -7.83 -6.86
C GLU A 536 9.97 -8.50 -8.02
N GLY A 537 8.71 -8.92 -7.81
CA GLY A 537 7.85 -9.54 -8.81
C GLY A 537 8.11 -11.03 -9.06
N LEU A 538 7.92 -11.49 -10.30
CA LEU A 538 8.07 -12.91 -10.66
C LEU A 538 9.53 -13.35 -10.73
N LYS A 539 9.84 -14.42 -9.99
CA LYS A 539 11.20 -14.91 -9.74
C LYS A 539 11.34 -16.40 -10.07
N PHE A 540 12.46 -16.76 -10.69
CA PHE A 540 12.87 -18.11 -11.00
C PHE A 540 14.09 -18.47 -10.14
N TYR A 541 13.85 -19.26 -9.11
CA TYR A 541 14.90 -19.78 -8.24
C TYR A 541 15.55 -20.99 -8.89
N ILE A 542 16.88 -20.97 -8.99
CA ILE A 542 17.71 -22.12 -9.33
C ILE A 542 18.73 -22.26 -8.22
N ASN A 543 18.93 -23.48 -7.72
CA ASN A 543 19.98 -23.73 -6.75
C ASN A 543 20.68 -25.05 -7.03
N PHE A 544 21.97 -24.96 -7.33
CA PHE A 544 22.88 -26.08 -7.39
C PHE A 544 23.94 -25.92 -6.30
N ASP A 545 23.89 -26.77 -5.27
CA ASP A 545 24.93 -26.86 -4.23
C ASP A 545 26.21 -27.51 -4.79
N SER A 546 26.81 -26.86 -5.79
CA SER A 546 28.04 -27.27 -6.47
C SER A 546 29.00 -26.10 -6.62
N MET A 547 30.30 -26.42 -6.68
CA MET A 547 31.39 -25.46 -6.92
C MET A 547 31.90 -25.52 -8.37
N ASP A 548 31.09 -26.07 -9.28
CA ASP A 548 31.36 -26.12 -10.72
C ASP A 548 30.45 -25.13 -11.45
N ALA A 549 30.46 -25.15 -12.79
CA ALA A 549 29.70 -24.20 -13.60
C ALA A 549 28.19 -24.18 -13.30
N LEU A 550 27.62 -25.23 -12.71
CA LEU A 550 26.21 -25.21 -12.30
C LEU A 550 25.99 -24.31 -11.08
N GLY A 551 26.99 -24.16 -10.21
CA GLY A 551 26.95 -23.25 -9.08
C GLY A 551 26.74 -21.81 -9.53
N ASP A 552 27.33 -21.41 -10.66
CA ASP A 552 27.20 -20.08 -11.26
C ASP A 552 25.75 -19.77 -11.73
N LEU A 553 24.87 -20.79 -11.82
CA LEU A 553 23.45 -20.59 -12.11
C LEU A 553 22.58 -20.41 -10.84
N THR A 554 23.16 -20.55 -9.64
CA THR A 554 22.43 -20.49 -8.38
C THR A 554 22.03 -19.05 -8.07
N ASP A 555 20.76 -18.73 -8.29
CA ASP A 555 20.24 -17.38 -8.09
C ASP A 555 18.70 -17.35 -8.07
N ASP A 556 18.12 -16.22 -7.67
CA ASP A 556 16.71 -15.88 -7.75
C ASP A 556 16.39 -14.99 -8.95
N TRP A 557 16.69 -15.50 -10.13
CA TRP A 557 16.56 -14.77 -11.38
C TRP A 557 15.19 -14.08 -11.57
N LYS A 558 15.21 -12.81 -11.97
CA LYS A 558 14.01 -12.09 -12.43
C LYS A 558 13.56 -12.65 -13.78
N ILE A 559 12.27 -12.96 -13.91
CA ILE A 559 11.70 -13.45 -15.18
C ILE A 559 11.43 -12.26 -16.11
N VAL A 560 12.06 -12.26 -17.28
CA VAL A 560 11.93 -11.18 -18.28
C VAL A 560 11.01 -11.57 -19.43
N GLU A 561 11.12 -12.80 -19.91
CA GLU A 561 10.29 -13.32 -21.00
C GLU A 561 9.96 -14.80 -20.75
N VAL A 562 8.72 -15.19 -21.01
CA VAL A 562 8.31 -16.60 -21.00
C VAL A 562 7.44 -16.93 -22.22
N THR A 563 7.77 -18.05 -22.86
CA THR A 563 6.97 -18.68 -23.92
C THR A 563 6.99 -20.20 -23.72
N GLU A 564 6.19 -20.95 -24.49
CA GLU A 564 6.13 -22.42 -24.40
C GLU A 564 7.50 -23.13 -24.60
N ASN A 565 8.46 -22.48 -25.25
CA ASN A 565 9.74 -23.08 -25.65
C ASN A 565 10.97 -22.24 -25.26
N ARG A 566 10.79 -21.11 -24.56
CA ARG A 566 11.86 -20.20 -24.18
C ARG A 566 11.52 -19.49 -22.88
N ILE A 567 12.50 -19.36 -22.00
CA ILE A 567 12.43 -18.47 -20.84
C ILE A 567 13.73 -17.67 -20.74
N GLU A 568 13.61 -16.36 -20.49
CA GLU A 568 14.72 -15.44 -20.28
C GLU A 568 14.67 -14.87 -18.87
N LEU A 569 15.82 -14.93 -18.23
CA LEU A 569 16.07 -14.69 -16.83
C LEU A 569 17.18 -13.65 -16.72
N ARG A 570 17.06 -12.73 -15.76
CA ARG A 570 18.02 -11.67 -15.52
C ARG A 570 18.30 -11.51 -14.04
N ASP A 571 19.56 -11.31 -13.69
CA ASP A 571 19.96 -10.81 -12.38
C ASP A 571 20.70 -9.47 -12.55
N GLU A 572 20.52 -8.56 -11.58
CA GLU A 572 21.21 -7.26 -11.55
C GLU A 572 21.81 -7.05 -10.17
N SER A 573 23.14 -7.13 -10.12
CA SER A 573 23.91 -6.92 -8.90
C SER A 573 23.90 -5.45 -8.47
N GLY A 574 24.14 -5.19 -7.17
CA GLY A 574 24.12 -3.85 -6.60
C GLY A 574 25.19 -2.87 -7.13
N ASP A 575 26.16 -3.34 -7.91
CA ASP A 575 27.13 -2.51 -8.63
C ASP A 575 26.74 -2.24 -10.11
N GLY A 576 25.55 -2.69 -10.51
CA GLY A 576 24.96 -2.51 -11.84
C GLY A 576 25.46 -3.52 -12.88
N THR A 577 26.17 -4.58 -12.48
CA THR A 577 26.43 -5.71 -13.38
C THR A 577 25.16 -6.51 -13.60
N VAL A 578 25.07 -7.15 -14.77
CA VAL A 578 23.86 -7.80 -15.24
C VAL A 578 24.19 -9.15 -15.83
N ASP A 579 23.56 -10.16 -15.27
CA ASP A 579 23.66 -11.52 -15.74
C ASP A 579 22.39 -11.91 -16.48
N ILE A 580 22.54 -12.72 -17.52
CA ILE A 580 21.44 -13.14 -18.39
C ILE A 580 21.51 -14.64 -18.58
N LEU A 581 20.41 -15.33 -18.27
CA LEU A 581 20.25 -16.76 -18.47
C LEU A 581 19.03 -17.01 -19.37
N VAL A 582 19.21 -17.81 -20.41
CA VAL A 582 18.13 -18.20 -21.32
C VAL A 582 18.08 -19.71 -21.42
N PHE A 583 16.92 -20.29 -21.13
CA PHE A 583 16.63 -21.68 -21.46
C PHE A 583 15.73 -21.78 -22.70
N GLU A 584 16.04 -22.72 -23.59
CA GLU A 584 15.19 -23.09 -24.72
C GLU A 584 14.98 -24.61 -24.77
N LYS A 585 13.87 -25.05 -25.36
CA LYS A 585 13.64 -26.48 -25.62
C LYS A 585 14.50 -26.97 -26.81
N PRO A 586 15.09 -28.19 -26.75
CA PRO A 586 15.93 -28.78 -27.80
C PRO A 586 15.25 -29.02 -29.16
#